data_AF-A0ABD3NYX0-F1
#
_entry.id   AF-A0ABD3NYX0-F1
#
_cell.length_a   1.000
_cell.length_b   1.000
_cell.length_c   1.000
_cell.angle_alpha   90.00
_cell.angle_beta   90.00
_cell.angle_gamma   90.00
#
_symmetry.space_group_name_H-M   'P 1'
#
loop_
_entity.id
_entity.type
_entity.pdbx_description
1 polymer ?
#
loop_
_entity_poly.entity_id
_entity_poly.type
_entity_poly.pdbx_seq_one_letter_code
_entity_poly.pdbx_strand_id
1 'polypeptide(L)'
;MCDATMTATSASLPIRQLSKLTMLSSLLLTISRAPFATTAFSPNLLLPTNCNFSKLFLSTTLNFDPSPTIRDKATSTILIGRHAALSSILSSTDSYVTLFGFRPPPSIMTSMLHSIKPAGSTSSHVEVPTVGPAAPRPPHVMSICSMKDEVSRNVHPMSLHGYAEAIAGRCPKKGVVHVICAVEESSLDWCGPIGGAVARAFPLFTRKTTGGGDKSLEELDDGSEEDGGGEEERVVHVTFLDSSGKVVKDSRQIEAAKAAAEGVRLACRLVELTTTAFAQECHNLFQNEPNVSIEEIVGDELREKGYGGIYNVGKGAVEEPRLVILTYDPKSTGNSGEADDDSDDEDCIALIGKGIVYDTGGLAIKSKTGMCGMKSDMGGAAGVLGGFLAAVRLQTPRKIRLLLCLAENAIGPKSVRNDDIITIYSGKTVEINNSDAEGRLVLSDAVAHATKHYSDVGLVVDMATLTGAQLIATGKTHAGILANTLELERRAVDAGLRSGDLCYPLVYAPELLKKVCSA
;
A
#
# COMPACT_ATOMS: atom_id res chain seq x y z
N MET A 1 51.59 -19.35 39.97
CA MET A 1 50.92 -18.15 40.52
C MET A 1 49.48 -18.19 40.01
N CYS A 2 48.68 -19.10 40.55
CA CYS A 2 47.76 -18.94 41.70
C CYS A 2 46.38 -18.45 41.25
N ASP A 3 45.44 -19.40 41.28
CA ASP A 3 43.99 -19.27 41.25
C ASP A 3 43.45 -18.18 42.20
N ALA A 4 42.31 -17.60 41.85
CA ALA A 4 41.20 -17.40 42.79
C ALA A 4 39.88 -17.05 42.08
N THR A 5 38.88 -17.85 42.42
CA THR A 5 37.44 -17.68 42.28
C THR A 5 36.91 -16.41 42.99
N MET A 6 35.84 -15.81 42.48
CA MET A 6 34.90 -15.02 43.31
C MET A 6 33.44 -15.29 42.95
N THR A 7 32.69 -15.46 44.03
CA THR A 7 31.31 -15.91 44.21
C THR A 7 30.28 -14.79 44.14
N ALA A 8 29.02 -15.19 43.91
CA ALA A 8 27.82 -14.38 43.98
C ALA A 8 27.51 -13.82 45.39
N THR A 9 26.88 -12.65 45.44
CA THR A 9 26.10 -12.18 46.59
C THR A 9 24.84 -11.46 46.13
N SER A 10 23.70 -11.96 46.60
CA SER A 10 22.38 -11.35 46.56
C SER A 10 22.27 -10.25 47.61
N ALA A 11 21.56 -9.16 47.28
CA ALA A 11 21.16 -8.15 48.24
C ALA A 11 19.63 -8.00 48.22
N SER A 12 19.03 -8.22 49.39
CA SER A 12 17.62 -8.03 49.71
C SER A 12 17.50 -6.99 50.83
N LEU A 13 16.26 -6.51 51.08
CA LEU A 13 15.70 -5.82 52.27
C LEU A 13 15.15 -4.39 51.97
N PRO A 14 14.20 -3.84 52.77
CA PRO A 14 13.04 -4.46 53.44
C PRO A 14 11.74 -3.59 53.47
N ILE A 15 10.64 -4.19 53.95
CA ILE A 15 9.35 -3.54 54.30
C ILE A 15 9.24 -3.37 55.83
N ARG A 16 8.79 -2.19 56.31
CA ARG A 16 8.06 -1.81 57.56
C ARG A 16 8.38 -0.32 57.87
N GLN A 17 7.51 0.59 58.32
CA GLN A 17 6.30 0.51 59.15
C GLN A 17 5.51 1.84 59.08
N LEU A 18 4.18 1.77 59.27
CA LEU A 18 3.26 2.89 59.53
C LEU A 18 3.47 3.54 60.92
N SER A 19 3.24 4.86 61.05
CA SER A 19 2.35 5.52 62.04
C SER A 19 2.72 7.00 62.29
N LYS A 20 1.69 7.82 62.61
CA LYS A 20 1.62 9.27 62.93
C LYS A 20 1.31 10.15 61.70
N LEU A 21 0.22 10.92 61.61
CA LEU A 21 -0.62 11.58 62.61
C LEU A 21 -2.04 11.80 62.07
N THR A 22 -3.04 11.66 62.94
CA THR A 22 -4.46 11.93 62.73
C THR A 22 -4.83 13.38 63.12
N MET A 23 -5.95 13.85 62.53
CA MET A 23 -7.01 14.73 63.07
C MET A 23 -7.13 16.22 62.65
N LEU A 24 -8.39 16.52 62.25
CA LEU A 24 -9.14 17.79 62.08
C LEU A 24 -8.99 18.47 60.69
N SER A 25 -10.03 18.83 59.95
CA SER A 25 -11.47 18.94 60.24
C SER A 25 -12.33 18.89 58.96
N SER A 26 -13.51 18.29 59.11
CA SER A 26 -14.76 18.44 58.35
C SER A 26 -14.90 19.65 57.41
N LEU A 27 -15.11 19.39 56.12
CA LEU A 27 -15.96 20.21 55.25
C LEU A 27 -16.92 19.28 54.50
N LEU A 28 -18.21 19.39 54.83
CA LEU A 28 -19.31 18.73 54.12
C LEU A 28 -19.43 19.33 52.71
N LEU A 29 -19.26 18.50 51.67
CA LEU A 29 -19.73 18.84 50.32
C LEU A 29 -21.04 18.11 50.06
N THR A 30 -22.13 18.83 50.22
CA THR A 30 -23.49 18.40 49.92
C THR A 30 -23.67 18.34 48.41
N ILE A 31 -23.71 17.13 47.82
CA ILE A 31 -24.11 16.95 46.41
C ILE A 31 -25.63 16.97 46.34
N SER A 32 -26.16 18.09 45.83
CA SER A 32 -27.57 18.27 45.51
C SER A 32 -28.02 17.30 44.41
N ARG A 33 -29.06 16.51 44.69
CA ARG A 33 -29.81 15.73 43.69
C ARG A 33 -30.54 16.67 42.74
N ALA A 34 -30.14 16.70 41.47
CA ALA A 34 -30.96 17.24 40.38
C ALA A 34 -31.80 16.10 39.75
N PRO A 35 -33.03 16.36 39.31
CA PRO A 35 -33.98 15.32 38.91
C PRO A 35 -33.68 14.73 37.54
N PHE A 36 -33.98 13.43 37.41
CA PHE A 36 -33.98 12.65 36.16
C PHE A 36 -34.83 13.35 35.09
N ALA A 37 -34.19 13.78 33.99
CA ALA A 37 -34.87 14.05 32.73
C ALA A 37 -34.70 12.81 31.84
N THR A 38 -35.79 12.07 31.66
CA THR A 38 -35.93 11.02 30.65
C THR A 38 -35.96 11.64 29.27
N THR A 39 -34.81 11.72 28.60
CA THR A 39 -34.75 11.92 27.16
C THR A 39 -34.56 10.56 26.50
N ALA A 40 -35.59 10.10 25.82
CA ALA A 40 -35.57 8.90 24.99
C ALA A 40 -34.42 9.01 23.97
N PHE A 41 -33.49 8.06 24.01
CA PHE A 41 -32.53 7.86 22.93
C PHE A 41 -33.30 7.39 21.71
N SER A 42 -33.31 8.22 20.67
CA SER A 42 -33.84 7.86 19.36
C SER A 42 -32.90 6.82 18.73
N PRO A 43 -33.38 5.64 18.27
CA PRO A 43 -32.52 4.56 17.78
C PRO A 43 -32.03 4.74 16.34
N ASN A 44 -32.17 5.94 15.76
CA ASN A 44 -31.86 6.20 14.34
C ASN A 44 -30.54 6.95 14.15
N LEU A 45 -29.43 6.38 14.62
CA LEU A 45 -28.09 6.73 14.13
C LEU A 45 -27.56 5.55 13.30
N LEU A 46 -28.34 5.18 12.26
CA LEU A 46 -27.81 4.39 11.17
C LEU A 46 -26.86 5.29 10.38
N LEU A 47 -25.58 4.95 10.40
CA LEU A 47 -24.60 5.52 9.48
C LEU A 47 -25.12 5.34 8.04
N PRO A 48 -25.15 6.38 7.20
CA PRO A 48 -25.60 6.22 5.83
C PRO A 48 -24.64 5.28 5.08
N THR A 49 -25.15 4.11 4.70
CA THR A 49 -24.46 3.03 3.96
C THR A 49 -24.31 3.33 2.46
N ASN A 50 -24.59 4.55 2.02
CA ASN A 50 -24.49 4.97 0.62
C ASN A 50 -23.58 6.20 0.49
N CYS A 51 -22.29 6.04 0.78
CA CYS A 51 -21.29 7.00 0.34
C CYS A 51 -20.92 6.70 -1.11
N ASN A 52 -21.56 7.41 -2.03
CA ASN A 52 -21.12 7.50 -3.41
C ASN A 52 -19.73 8.18 -3.39
N PHE A 53 -18.65 7.40 -3.50
CA PHE A 53 -17.25 7.85 -3.39
C PHE A 53 -16.79 8.78 -4.53
N SER A 54 -17.71 9.26 -5.37
CA SER A 54 -17.44 10.03 -6.58
C SER A 54 -17.22 11.54 -6.36
N LYS A 55 -17.33 12.06 -5.14
CA LYS A 55 -16.96 13.46 -4.84
C LYS A 55 -15.53 13.54 -4.30
N LEU A 56 -14.55 13.61 -5.21
CA LEU A 56 -13.12 13.70 -4.89
C LEU A 56 -12.57 15.11 -5.14
N PHE A 57 -12.23 15.76 -4.03
CA PHE A 57 -11.36 16.93 -3.90
C PHE A 57 -9.99 16.68 -4.57
N LEU A 58 -9.37 17.72 -5.17
CA LEU A 58 -8.02 17.71 -5.78
C LEU A 58 -7.58 16.34 -6.35
N SER A 59 -8.29 15.85 -7.36
CA SER A 59 -7.90 14.65 -8.09
C SER A 59 -6.58 14.89 -8.82
N THR A 60 -5.66 13.93 -8.72
CA THR A 60 -4.46 13.89 -9.57
C THR A 60 -4.61 12.79 -10.59
N THR A 61 -4.63 13.14 -11.86
CA THR A 61 -4.65 12.18 -12.96
C THR A 61 -3.23 11.91 -13.42
N LEU A 62 -2.85 10.62 -13.51
CA LEU A 62 -1.57 10.19 -14.06
C LEU A 62 -1.78 9.78 -15.52
N ASN A 63 -0.95 10.31 -16.41
CA ASN A 63 -0.96 9.97 -17.83
C ASN A 63 0.43 9.49 -18.27
N PHE A 64 0.51 8.43 -19.06
CA PHE A 64 1.77 7.82 -19.54
C PHE A 64 1.90 7.85 -21.07
N ASP A 65 1.01 8.55 -21.79
CA ASP A 65 1.06 8.70 -23.25
C ASP A 65 2.42 9.28 -23.71
N PRO A 66 3.20 8.63 -24.59
CA PRO A 66 4.48 9.18 -25.03
C PRO A 66 4.37 10.35 -26.05
N SER A 67 3.16 10.84 -26.36
CA SER A 67 2.96 11.91 -27.34
C SER A 67 3.55 13.26 -26.89
N PRO A 68 4.09 14.08 -27.83
CA PRO A 68 4.71 15.36 -27.48
C PRO A 68 3.70 16.45 -27.08
N THR A 69 2.40 16.17 -27.21
CA THR A 69 1.31 17.16 -27.12
C THR A 69 1.19 17.82 -25.74
N ILE A 70 1.73 17.20 -24.70
CA ILE A 70 1.66 17.71 -23.34
C ILE A 70 2.65 18.85 -23.06
N ARG A 71 3.77 18.90 -23.80
CA ARG A 71 4.91 19.78 -23.48
C ARG A 71 4.54 21.26 -23.55
N ASP A 72 3.61 21.59 -24.44
CA ASP A 72 3.12 22.95 -24.61
C ASP A 72 2.08 23.37 -23.57
N LYS A 73 1.50 22.39 -22.85
CA LYS A 73 0.47 22.62 -21.82
C LYS A 73 1.04 22.60 -20.40
N ALA A 74 2.18 21.94 -20.19
CA ALA A 74 2.81 21.84 -18.88
C ALA A 74 3.35 23.20 -18.42
N THR A 75 3.09 23.57 -17.17
CA THR A 75 3.65 24.76 -16.51
C THR A 75 4.80 24.42 -15.56
N SER A 76 5.00 23.12 -15.30
CA SER A 76 6.08 22.59 -14.47
C SER A 76 6.65 21.32 -15.10
N THR A 77 7.98 21.21 -15.13
CA THR A 77 8.71 20.01 -15.56
C THR A 77 9.63 19.50 -14.46
N ILE A 78 9.58 18.19 -14.20
CA ILE A 78 10.47 17.51 -13.26
C ILE A 78 11.23 16.44 -14.04
N LEU A 79 12.54 16.61 -14.20
CA LEU A 79 13.43 15.59 -14.74
C LEU A 79 14.03 14.80 -13.57
N ILE A 80 13.89 13.48 -13.56
CA ILE A 80 14.36 12.60 -12.48
C ILE A 80 15.09 11.37 -13.02
N GLY A 81 16.17 10.97 -12.36
CA GLY A 81 16.99 9.80 -12.74
C GLY A 81 18.24 9.72 -11.89
N ARG A 82 19.11 8.71 -12.08
CA ARG A 82 20.41 8.73 -11.41
C ARG A 82 21.33 9.79 -12.02
N HIS A 83 22.34 10.18 -11.26
CA HIS A 83 23.22 11.27 -11.63
C HIS A 83 23.94 11.01 -12.96
N ALA A 84 24.40 9.77 -13.19
CA ALA A 84 25.03 9.36 -14.44
C ALA A 84 24.10 9.51 -15.66
N ALA A 85 22.85 9.03 -15.57
CA ALA A 85 21.86 9.19 -16.66
C ALA A 85 21.64 10.65 -17.02
N LEU A 86 21.37 11.45 -15.99
CA LEU A 86 21.00 12.84 -16.15
C LEU A 86 22.16 13.61 -16.78
N SER A 87 23.38 13.37 -16.33
CA SER A 87 24.58 13.99 -16.88
C SER A 87 24.78 13.62 -18.36
N SER A 88 24.57 12.35 -18.72
CA SER A 88 24.66 11.90 -20.11
C SER A 88 23.60 12.58 -20.99
N ILE A 89 22.33 12.50 -20.62
CA ILE A 89 21.20 13.06 -21.38
C ILE A 89 21.35 14.57 -21.53
N LEU A 90 21.70 15.26 -20.44
CA LEU A 90 21.79 16.71 -20.42
C LEU A 90 23.09 17.25 -21.05
N SER A 91 24.09 16.42 -21.35
CA SER A 91 25.28 16.85 -22.08
C SER A 91 25.04 17.04 -23.59
N SER A 92 23.96 16.46 -24.13
CA SER A 92 23.58 16.57 -25.54
C SER A 92 22.75 17.84 -25.80
N THR A 93 23.38 18.90 -26.30
CA THR A 93 22.77 20.24 -26.46
C THR A 93 21.55 20.31 -27.40
N ASP A 94 21.41 19.39 -28.34
CA ASP A 94 20.29 19.36 -29.30
C ASP A 94 19.03 18.68 -28.76
N SER A 95 19.10 18.07 -27.56
CA SER A 95 17.99 17.31 -26.99
C SER A 95 16.98 18.16 -26.20
N TYR A 96 17.35 19.36 -25.70
CA TYR A 96 16.50 20.11 -24.76
C TYR A 96 15.14 20.53 -25.32
N VAL A 97 15.07 21.02 -26.57
CA VAL A 97 13.79 21.41 -27.19
C VAL A 97 12.90 20.17 -27.37
N THR A 98 13.52 19.05 -27.76
CA THR A 98 12.88 17.74 -27.87
C THR A 98 12.55 17.12 -26.52
N LEU A 99 13.02 17.65 -25.39
CA LEU A 99 12.71 17.13 -24.05
C LEU A 99 11.66 17.99 -23.35
N PHE A 100 11.84 19.31 -23.37
CA PHE A 100 11.06 20.25 -22.58
C PHE A 100 10.01 21.02 -23.39
N GLY A 101 10.08 21.01 -24.73
CA GLY A 101 9.21 21.83 -25.58
C GLY A 101 9.57 23.32 -25.60
N PHE A 102 10.63 23.71 -24.90
CA PHE A 102 11.25 25.03 -24.93
C PHE A 102 12.76 24.89 -24.75
N ARG A 103 13.51 25.98 -24.95
CA ARG A 103 14.96 26.00 -24.73
C ARG A 103 15.28 26.81 -23.47
N PRO A 104 15.60 26.16 -22.34
CA PRO A 104 16.11 26.87 -21.17
C PRO A 104 17.41 27.61 -21.53
N PRO A 105 17.67 28.81 -20.96
CA PRO A 105 18.95 29.50 -21.15
C PRO A 105 20.12 28.58 -20.76
N PRO A 106 21.17 28.47 -21.60
CA PRO A 106 22.30 27.57 -21.32
C PRO A 106 22.97 27.81 -19.96
N SER A 107 23.08 29.08 -19.53
CA SER A 107 23.63 29.45 -18.22
C SER A 107 22.83 28.87 -17.06
N ILE A 108 21.50 28.83 -17.17
CA ILE A 108 20.61 28.24 -16.18
C ILE A 108 20.83 26.72 -16.14
N MET A 109 20.84 26.07 -17.30
CA MET A 109 21.08 24.62 -17.38
C MET A 109 22.42 24.20 -16.78
N THR A 110 23.50 24.90 -17.13
CA THR A 110 24.84 24.65 -16.56
C THR A 110 24.84 24.86 -15.06
N SER A 111 24.18 25.90 -14.54
CA SER A 111 24.06 26.13 -13.10
C SER A 111 23.27 25.03 -12.40
N MET A 112 22.16 24.55 -12.99
CA MET A 112 21.37 23.45 -12.43
C MET A 112 22.19 22.16 -12.41
N LEU A 113 22.93 21.86 -13.48
CA LEU A 113 23.83 20.72 -13.58
C LEU A 113 24.99 20.77 -12.57
N HIS A 114 25.60 21.94 -12.36
CA HIS A 114 26.64 22.09 -11.32
C HIS A 114 26.08 21.93 -9.90
N SER A 115 24.79 22.21 -9.68
CA SER A 115 24.16 22.11 -8.37
C SER A 115 23.76 20.68 -7.98
N ILE A 116 23.59 19.78 -8.96
CA ILE A 116 23.35 18.36 -8.67
C ILE A 116 24.67 17.66 -8.36
N LYS A 117 24.69 16.89 -7.27
CA LYS A 117 25.90 16.18 -6.83
C LYS A 117 25.77 14.68 -7.12
N PRO A 118 26.87 13.99 -7.47
CA PRO A 118 26.89 12.54 -7.63
C PRO A 118 26.66 11.82 -6.28
N ALA A 119 27.12 12.41 -5.19
CA ALA A 119 26.95 11.88 -3.85
C ALA A 119 25.61 12.32 -3.24
N GLY A 120 24.65 11.39 -3.16
CA GLY A 120 23.35 11.62 -2.52
C GLY A 120 22.24 12.03 -3.47
N SER A 121 21.00 12.00 -2.97
CA SER A 121 19.86 12.53 -3.72
C SER A 121 19.89 14.06 -3.62
N THR A 122 19.98 14.75 -4.76
CA THR A 122 20.03 16.21 -4.83
C THR A 122 19.02 16.73 -5.83
N SER A 123 18.54 17.95 -5.64
CA SER A 123 17.62 18.58 -6.59
C SER A 123 17.96 20.04 -6.84
N SER A 124 17.78 20.48 -8.09
CA SER A 124 17.84 21.88 -8.49
C SER A 124 16.48 22.33 -9.01
N HIS A 125 16.09 23.58 -8.72
CA HIS A 125 14.77 24.11 -9.06
C HIS A 125 14.89 25.58 -9.48
N VAL A 126 14.26 25.94 -10.59
CA VAL A 126 14.32 27.30 -11.10
C VAL A 126 13.07 27.65 -11.93
N GLU A 127 12.68 28.91 -11.89
CA GLU A 127 11.72 29.45 -12.85
C GLU A 127 12.47 29.87 -14.12
N VAL A 128 12.01 29.37 -15.26
CA VAL A 128 12.64 29.60 -16.56
C VAL A 128 11.73 30.51 -17.40
N PRO A 129 12.27 31.59 -17.99
CA PRO A 129 11.52 32.35 -18.98
C PRO A 129 11.29 31.46 -20.21
N THR A 130 10.03 31.32 -20.63
CA THR A 130 9.69 30.59 -21.84
C THR A 130 9.97 31.47 -23.06
N VAL A 131 11.13 31.29 -23.69
CA VAL A 131 11.47 31.96 -24.94
C VAL A 131 11.09 31.04 -26.11
N GLY A 132 10.14 31.45 -26.95
CA GLY A 132 9.67 30.68 -28.11
C GLY A 132 8.68 31.46 -28.98
N PRO A 133 8.30 30.94 -30.16
CA PRO A 133 7.42 31.63 -31.12
C PRO A 133 5.92 31.64 -30.73
N ALA A 134 5.53 30.93 -29.67
CA ALA A 134 4.16 30.90 -29.17
C ALA A 134 3.90 32.04 -28.15
N ALA A 135 2.62 32.33 -27.89
CA ALA A 135 2.17 33.36 -26.94
C ALA A 135 2.90 33.30 -25.57
N PRO A 136 3.02 34.42 -24.83
CA PRO A 136 3.72 34.46 -23.55
C PRO A 136 3.20 33.36 -22.63
N ARG A 137 4.03 32.38 -22.27
CA ARG A 137 3.65 31.38 -21.27
C ARG A 137 3.97 31.96 -19.89
N PRO A 138 3.19 31.61 -18.85
CA PRO A 138 3.58 31.87 -17.47
C PRO A 138 4.99 31.30 -17.19
N PRO A 139 5.72 31.82 -16.18
CA PRO A 139 7.03 31.30 -15.81
C PRO A 139 6.99 29.78 -15.67
N HIS A 140 7.87 29.09 -16.38
CA HIS A 140 7.89 27.63 -16.38
C HIS A 140 8.78 27.13 -15.25
N VAL A 141 8.24 26.27 -14.41
CA VAL A 141 8.97 25.74 -13.27
C VAL A 141 9.75 24.51 -13.69
N MET A 142 11.07 24.51 -13.58
CA MET A 142 11.92 23.37 -13.93
C MET A 142 12.64 22.81 -12.71
N SER A 143 12.51 21.50 -12.49
CA SER A 143 13.22 20.75 -11.45
C SER A 143 14.07 19.63 -12.04
N ILE A 144 15.30 19.48 -11.57
CA ILE A 144 16.14 18.30 -11.84
C ILE A 144 16.34 17.57 -10.51
N CYS A 145 15.94 16.31 -10.43
CA CYS A 145 16.06 15.45 -9.25
C CYS A 145 17.05 14.32 -9.54
N SER A 146 18.27 14.45 -9.03
CA SER A 146 19.33 13.47 -9.17
C SER A 146 19.24 12.45 -8.04
N MET A 147 19.12 11.17 -8.39
CA MET A 147 19.17 10.04 -7.46
C MET A 147 20.60 9.51 -7.33
N LYS A 148 20.88 8.75 -6.26
CA LYS A 148 22.18 8.11 -6.03
C LYS A 148 22.52 7.09 -7.12
N ASP A 149 23.76 7.12 -7.62
CA ASP A 149 24.27 6.11 -8.55
C ASP A 149 24.63 4.80 -7.83
N GLU A 150 25.25 4.91 -6.65
CA GLU A 150 25.68 3.77 -5.84
C GLU A 150 24.60 3.37 -4.83
N VAL A 151 24.15 2.13 -4.94
CA VAL A 151 23.20 1.52 -4.01
C VAL A 151 23.73 0.18 -3.53
N SER A 152 23.33 -0.24 -2.32
CA SER A 152 23.68 -1.59 -1.83
C SER A 152 23.01 -2.67 -2.68
N ARG A 153 23.56 -3.89 -2.69
CA ARG A 153 22.99 -5.06 -3.38
C ARG A 153 21.53 -5.40 -3.04
N ASN A 154 21.02 -4.87 -1.92
CA ASN A 154 19.66 -5.11 -1.45
C ASN A 154 18.71 -3.95 -1.76
N VAL A 155 19.11 -3.00 -2.60
CA VAL A 155 18.30 -1.85 -3.00
C VAL A 155 18.19 -1.81 -4.52
N HIS A 156 17.04 -1.37 -5.03
CA HIS A 156 16.80 -1.24 -6.46
C HIS A 156 17.89 -0.36 -7.12
N PRO A 157 18.49 -0.78 -8.26
CA PRO A 157 19.56 -0.06 -8.96
C PRO A 157 19.25 1.43 -9.25
N MET A 158 18.03 1.72 -9.71
CA MET A 158 17.52 3.09 -9.94
C MET A 158 17.17 3.90 -8.68
N SER A 159 17.33 3.37 -7.46
CA SER A 159 17.04 4.09 -6.21
C SER A 159 15.57 4.58 -6.11
N LEU A 160 14.62 3.74 -6.54
CA LEU A 160 13.20 4.13 -6.68
C LEU A 160 12.52 4.63 -5.39
N HIS A 161 13.02 4.21 -4.22
CA HIS A 161 12.51 4.64 -2.92
C HIS A 161 12.53 6.17 -2.71
N GLY A 162 13.43 6.90 -3.39
CA GLY A 162 13.52 8.36 -3.32
C GLY A 162 12.60 9.10 -4.29
N TYR A 163 11.99 8.42 -5.27
CA TYR A 163 11.23 9.07 -6.35
C TYR A 163 9.99 9.78 -5.82
N ALA A 164 9.22 9.11 -4.95
CA ALA A 164 7.96 9.65 -4.45
C ALA A 164 8.15 10.98 -3.72
N GLU A 165 9.13 11.05 -2.81
CA GLU A 165 9.46 12.27 -2.06
C GLU A 165 10.03 13.38 -2.98
N ALA A 166 10.92 13.01 -3.91
CA ALA A 166 11.51 13.94 -4.86
C ALA A 166 10.46 14.59 -5.76
N ILE A 167 9.49 13.81 -6.25
CA ILE A 167 8.42 14.28 -7.13
C ILE A 167 7.38 15.07 -6.35
N ALA A 168 6.85 14.52 -5.25
CA ALA A 168 5.78 15.14 -4.48
C ALA A 168 6.18 16.52 -3.94
N GLY A 169 7.43 16.69 -3.52
CA GLY A 169 7.92 17.97 -3.00
C GLY A 169 8.09 19.07 -4.07
N ARG A 170 8.07 18.73 -5.36
CA ARG A 170 8.34 19.66 -6.49
C ARG A 170 7.13 19.83 -7.40
N CYS A 171 6.09 19.04 -7.20
CA CYS A 171 4.89 19.05 -8.02
C CYS A 171 3.90 20.12 -7.50
N PRO A 172 3.45 21.07 -8.35
CA PRO A 172 2.40 22.02 -7.95
C PRO A 172 1.10 21.29 -7.57
N LYS A 173 0.21 21.99 -6.86
CA LYS A 173 -1.07 21.43 -6.41
C LYS A 173 -2.12 21.34 -7.53
N LYS A 174 -2.01 22.17 -8.57
CA LYS A 174 -2.96 22.31 -9.69
C LYS A 174 -2.21 22.42 -11.01
N GLY A 175 -2.92 22.19 -12.11
CA GLY A 175 -2.40 22.34 -13.47
C GLY A 175 -1.67 21.10 -14.01
N VAL A 176 -1.01 21.28 -15.16
CA VAL A 176 -0.34 20.21 -15.89
C VAL A 176 1.15 20.17 -15.54
N VAL A 177 1.61 19.00 -15.10
CA VAL A 177 2.99 18.74 -14.69
C VAL A 177 3.58 17.66 -15.57
N HIS A 178 4.77 17.90 -16.12
CA HIS A 178 5.50 16.93 -16.92
C HIS A 178 6.64 16.31 -16.12
N VAL A 179 6.50 15.04 -15.74
CA VAL A 179 7.54 14.26 -15.08
C VAL A 179 8.28 13.45 -16.14
N ILE A 180 9.57 13.67 -16.28
CA ILE A 180 10.45 13.00 -17.23
C ILE A 180 11.38 12.09 -16.43
N CYS A 181 11.29 10.78 -16.65
CA CYS A 181 12.07 9.77 -15.96
C CYS A 181 13.19 9.24 -16.87
N ALA A 182 14.44 9.42 -16.50
CA ALA A 182 15.58 8.86 -17.20
C ALA A 182 15.78 7.39 -16.83
N VAL A 183 15.85 6.53 -17.85
CA VAL A 183 16.05 5.08 -17.77
C VAL A 183 17.42 4.75 -18.38
N GLU A 184 18.24 4.00 -17.67
CA GLU A 184 19.66 3.84 -18.02
C GLU A 184 20.00 2.59 -18.82
N GLU A 185 19.12 1.58 -18.79
CA GLU A 185 19.43 0.28 -19.34
C GLU A 185 18.31 -0.17 -20.28
N SER A 186 18.65 -0.38 -21.56
CA SER A 186 17.69 -0.75 -22.60
C SER A 186 17.24 -2.22 -22.54
N SER A 187 17.92 -3.05 -21.75
CA SER A 187 17.64 -4.49 -21.60
C SER A 187 16.66 -4.82 -20.47
N LEU A 188 16.28 -3.84 -19.64
CA LEU A 188 15.44 -4.05 -18.45
C LEU A 188 14.17 -3.17 -18.52
N ASP A 189 13.01 -3.78 -18.31
CA ASP A 189 11.68 -3.13 -18.38
C ASP A 189 11.39 -2.24 -17.14
N TRP A 190 12.17 -1.18 -16.97
CA TRP A 190 12.10 -0.31 -15.78
C TRP A 190 10.89 0.62 -15.72
N CYS A 191 10.14 0.79 -16.82
CA CYS A 191 8.99 1.70 -16.86
C CYS A 191 7.89 1.31 -15.87
N GLY A 192 7.62 0.01 -15.69
CA GLY A 192 6.66 -0.51 -14.70
C GLY A 192 7.00 -0.07 -13.26
N PRO A 193 8.17 -0.48 -12.73
CA PRO A 193 8.66 -0.07 -11.41
C PRO A 193 8.70 1.45 -11.20
N ILE A 194 9.19 2.21 -12.19
CA ILE A 194 9.22 3.68 -12.11
C ILE A 194 7.79 4.25 -12.08
N GLY A 195 6.87 3.73 -12.90
CA GLY A 195 5.47 4.11 -12.89
C GLY A 195 4.83 3.92 -11.52
N GLY A 196 5.07 2.78 -10.88
CA GLY A 196 4.69 2.52 -9.50
C GLY A 196 5.29 3.52 -8.51
N ALA A 197 6.59 3.82 -8.61
CA ALA A 197 7.27 4.78 -7.74
C ALA A 197 6.74 6.22 -7.89
N VAL A 198 6.46 6.66 -9.12
CA VAL A 198 5.81 7.95 -9.40
C VAL A 198 4.40 7.98 -8.81
N ALA A 199 3.66 6.87 -8.91
CA ALA A 199 2.29 6.78 -8.41
C ALA A 199 2.20 6.95 -6.88
N ARG A 200 3.21 6.49 -6.13
CA ARG A 200 3.31 6.71 -4.66
C ARG A 200 3.40 8.19 -4.27
N ALA A 201 3.82 9.08 -5.17
CA ALA A 201 3.83 10.52 -4.92
C ALA A 201 2.41 11.13 -4.87
N PHE A 202 1.41 10.42 -5.39
CA PHE A 202 0.07 10.95 -5.65
C PHE A 202 -1.04 10.01 -5.12
N PRO A 203 -1.15 9.83 -3.79
CA PRO A 203 -2.18 9.01 -3.19
C PRO A 203 -3.59 9.55 -3.50
N LEU A 204 -4.56 8.64 -3.65
CA LEU A 204 -5.95 8.96 -3.98
C LEU A 204 -6.79 9.37 -2.76
N PHE A 205 -6.44 8.90 -1.57
CA PHE A 205 -7.27 9.08 -0.38
C PHE A 205 -6.97 10.41 0.34
N THR A 206 -7.96 11.30 0.41
CA THR A 206 -7.94 12.50 1.28
C THR A 206 -9.36 12.86 1.72
N ARG A 207 -9.51 13.31 2.97
CA ARG A 207 -10.74 13.94 3.51
C ARG A 207 -10.54 15.38 3.95
N LYS A 208 -9.40 16.00 3.58
CA LYS A 208 -9.17 17.42 3.87
C LYS A 208 -10.15 18.27 3.06
N THR A 209 -10.90 19.14 3.72
CA THR A 209 -11.69 20.18 3.07
C THR A 209 -10.79 21.38 2.71
N THR A 210 -10.95 21.93 1.51
CA THR A 210 -10.21 23.11 1.03
C THR A 210 -10.97 24.39 1.40
N GLY A 211 -10.44 25.17 2.35
CA GLY A 211 -10.89 26.56 2.61
C GLY A 211 -12.00 26.69 3.67
N GLY A 212 -11.84 27.69 4.54
CA GLY A 212 -12.66 27.88 5.74
C GLY A 212 -14.04 28.44 5.48
N GLY A 213 -14.99 27.96 6.27
CA GLY A 213 -16.37 28.39 6.34
C GLY A 213 -17.08 27.41 7.25
N ASP A 214 -17.26 27.80 8.50
CA ASP A 214 -18.14 27.13 9.45
C ASP A 214 -19.55 27.12 8.84
N LYS A 215 -19.91 26.03 8.18
CA LYS A 215 -21.30 25.66 7.96
C LYS A 215 -21.52 24.39 8.76
N SER A 216 -22.16 24.56 9.90
CA SER A 216 -22.75 23.48 10.70
C SER A 216 -23.50 22.50 9.80
N LEU A 217 -23.38 21.22 10.13
CA LEU A 217 -23.94 20.04 9.43
C LEU A 217 -25.49 20.00 9.34
N GLU A 218 -26.21 21.11 9.50
CA GLU A 218 -27.67 21.14 9.59
C GLU A 218 -28.40 21.77 8.39
N GLU A 219 -27.69 22.28 7.37
CA GLU A 219 -28.34 22.87 6.18
C GLU A 219 -27.79 22.25 4.88
N LEU A 220 -28.26 21.03 4.57
CA LEU A 220 -28.19 20.43 3.24
C LEU A 220 -29.55 19.84 2.88
N ASP A 221 -30.58 20.68 2.87
CA ASP A 221 -31.85 20.42 2.20
C ASP A 221 -32.41 21.74 1.65
N ASP A 222 -31.78 22.23 0.58
CA ASP A 222 -32.30 23.29 -0.28
C ASP A 222 -31.77 23.01 -1.69
N GLY A 223 -32.69 22.66 -2.59
CA GLY A 223 -32.43 22.33 -3.98
C GLY A 223 -32.20 23.56 -4.86
N SER A 224 -31.20 24.39 -4.55
CA SER A 224 -30.70 25.40 -5.47
C SER A 224 -29.44 24.92 -6.19
N GLU A 225 -29.52 24.79 -7.52
CA GLU A 225 -28.37 24.64 -8.41
C GLU A 225 -27.45 25.86 -8.26
N GLU A 226 -26.46 25.78 -7.37
CA GLU A 226 -25.36 26.73 -7.33
C GLU A 226 -24.20 26.28 -8.24
N ASP A 227 -23.82 27.22 -9.08
CA ASP A 227 -22.89 27.15 -10.20
C ASP A 227 -21.53 26.54 -9.82
N GLY A 228 -21.09 25.57 -10.62
CA GLY A 228 -19.91 24.74 -10.37
C GLY A 228 -18.59 25.52 -10.50
N GLY A 229 -18.07 26.01 -9.38
CA GLY A 229 -16.67 26.42 -9.25
C GLY A 229 -15.73 25.21 -9.33
N GLY A 230 -15.42 24.74 -10.53
CA GLY A 230 -14.51 23.62 -10.77
C GLY A 230 -13.12 23.88 -10.19
N GLU A 231 -12.75 23.17 -9.12
CA GLU A 231 -11.38 23.15 -8.65
C GLU A 231 -10.51 22.52 -9.75
N GLU A 232 -9.59 23.31 -10.36
CA GLU A 232 -8.71 22.82 -11.43
C GLU A 232 -7.98 21.52 -11.03
N GLU A 233 -8.19 20.47 -11.82
CA GLU A 233 -7.58 19.15 -11.64
C GLU A 233 -6.06 19.20 -11.89
N ARG A 234 -5.29 18.41 -11.14
CA ARG A 234 -3.86 18.23 -11.42
C ARG A 234 -3.67 17.07 -12.38
N VAL A 235 -2.98 17.32 -13.49
CA VAL A 235 -2.61 16.27 -14.45
C VAL A 235 -1.09 16.10 -14.43
N VAL A 236 -0.63 14.92 -14.02
CA VAL A 236 0.79 14.56 -14.05
C VAL A 236 1.02 13.64 -15.21
N HIS A 237 1.73 14.13 -16.20
CA HIS A 237 2.13 13.35 -17.36
C HIS A 237 3.54 12.83 -17.19
N VAL A 238 3.73 11.52 -17.35
CA VAL A 238 4.97 10.81 -17.13
C VAL A 238 5.53 10.35 -18.47
N THR A 239 6.76 10.75 -18.77
CA THR A 239 7.50 10.32 -19.96
C THR A 239 8.79 9.63 -19.55
N PHE A 240 9.13 8.53 -20.21
CA PHE A 240 10.39 7.83 -19.99
C PHE A 240 11.38 8.15 -21.10
N LEU A 241 12.66 8.34 -20.74
CA LEU A 241 13.77 8.51 -21.67
C LEU A 241 14.72 7.32 -21.56
N ASP A 242 15.15 6.78 -22.70
CA ASP A 242 16.24 5.80 -22.72
C ASP A 242 17.61 6.45 -22.47
N SER A 243 18.66 5.63 -22.43
CA SER A 243 20.04 6.06 -22.20
C SER A 243 20.60 6.99 -23.28
N SER A 244 19.95 7.06 -24.45
CA SER A 244 20.28 7.99 -25.53
C SER A 244 19.50 9.31 -25.45
N GLY A 245 18.62 9.46 -24.45
CA GLY A 245 17.74 10.62 -24.28
C GLY A 245 16.52 10.60 -25.19
N LYS A 246 16.20 9.47 -25.84
CA LYS A 246 15.03 9.32 -26.69
C LYS A 246 13.84 8.84 -25.88
N VAL A 247 12.65 9.34 -26.24
CA VAL A 247 11.39 8.93 -25.59
C VAL A 247 11.12 7.45 -25.85
N VAL A 248 10.90 6.69 -24.78
CA VAL A 248 10.45 5.30 -24.84
C VAL A 248 9.03 5.25 -25.37
N LYS A 249 8.82 4.48 -26.44
CA LYS A 249 7.52 4.32 -27.11
C LYS A 249 7.03 2.86 -27.15
N ASP A 250 7.77 1.94 -26.52
CA ASP A 250 7.35 0.54 -26.45
C ASP A 250 6.04 0.44 -25.66
N SER A 251 4.97 0.01 -26.34
CA SER A 251 3.63 -0.05 -25.77
C SER A 251 3.57 -0.97 -24.55
N ARG A 252 4.36 -2.05 -24.49
CA ARG A 252 4.36 -2.98 -23.35
C ARG A 252 4.91 -2.29 -22.11
N GLN A 253 5.98 -1.51 -22.26
CA GLN A 253 6.58 -0.77 -21.14
C GLN A 253 5.66 0.35 -20.63
N ILE A 254 4.96 1.04 -21.52
CA ILE A 254 4.00 2.09 -21.14
C ILE A 254 2.78 1.49 -20.44
N GLU A 255 2.22 0.38 -20.95
CA GLU A 255 1.12 -0.31 -20.29
C GLU A 255 1.55 -0.91 -18.94
N ALA A 256 2.78 -1.43 -18.82
CA ALA A 256 3.34 -1.87 -17.54
C ALA A 256 3.43 -0.72 -16.52
N ALA A 257 3.88 0.47 -16.93
CA ALA A 257 3.92 1.65 -16.08
C ALA A 257 2.53 2.05 -15.59
N LYS A 258 1.55 2.05 -16.50
CA LYS A 258 0.15 2.39 -16.20
C LYS A 258 -0.48 1.37 -15.25
N ALA A 259 -0.35 0.08 -15.54
CA ALA A 259 -0.90 -1.00 -14.72
C ALA A 259 -0.26 -1.01 -13.31
N ALA A 260 1.07 -0.83 -13.21
CA ALA A 260 1.75 -0.72 -11.92
C ALA A 260 1.30 0.52 -11.13
N ALA A 261 1.15 1.66 -11.78
CA ALA A 261 0.68 2.88 -11.14
C ALA A 261 -0.77 2.75 -10.64
N GLU A 262 -1.65 2.10 -11.41
CA GLU A 262 -3.03 1.81 -11.03
C GLU A 262 -3.08 0.87 -9.81
N GLY A 263 -2.35 -0.25 -9.86
CA GLY A 263 -2.27 -1.20 -8.75
C GLY A 263 -1.73 -0.58 -7.46
N VAL A 264 -0.67 0.23 -7.54
CA VAL A 264 -0.10 0.93 -6.38
C VAL A 264 -1.09 1.94 -5.79
N ARG A 265 -1.75 2.75 -6.63
CA ARG A 265 -2.72 3.75 -6.14
C ARG A 265 -3.97 3.10 -5.59
N LEU A 266 -4.40 1.97 -6.15
CA LEU A 266 -5.45 1.15 -5.58
C LEU A 266 -5.05 0.71 -4.18
N ALA A 267 -3.92 0.02 -4.02
CA ALA A 267 -3.46 -0.46 -2.72
C ALA A 267 -3.36 0.67 -1.67
N CYS A 268 -2.86 1.85 -2.06
CA CYS A 268 -2.77 3.01 -1.16
C CYS A 268 -4.12 3.68 -0.84
N ARG A 269 -5.15 3.50 -1.68
CA ARG A 269 -6.50 4.05 -1.44
C ARG A 269 -7.29 3.21 -0.45
N LEU A 270 -7.06 1.90 -0.46
CA LEU A 270 -7.74 0.95 0.43
C LEU A 270 -7.12 1.08 1.84
N VAL A 271 -7.54 2.09 2.61
CA VAL A 271 -7.04 2.34 3.98
C VAL A 271 -8.13 2.70 4.99
N GLU A 272 -9.38 2.87 4.54
CA GLU A 272 -10.52 3.18 5.41
C GLU A 272 -11.79 2.54 4.82
N LEU A 273 -11.90 1.23 4.96
CA LEU A 273 -13.01 0.44 4.44
C LEU A 273 -13.49 -0.55 5.50
N THR A 274 -14.77 -0.93 5.43
CA THR A 274 -15.30 -2.11 6.14
C THR A 274 -15.08 -3.37 5.29
N THR A 275 -15.33 -4.55 5.85
CA THR A 275 -15.26 -5.81 5.09
C THR A 275 -16.21 -5.80 3.90
N THR A 276 -17.44 -5.31 4.08
CA THR A 276 -18.45 -5.12 3.03
C THR A 276 -17.97 -4.16 1.94
N ALA A 277 -17.45 -2.99 2.33
CA ALA A 277 -17.01 -1.98 1.36
C ALA A 277 -15.80 -2.46 0.54
N PHE A 278 -14.90 -3.24 1.16
CA PHE A 278 -13.76 -3.83 0.46
C PHE A 278 -14.22 -4.94 -0.51
N ALA A 279 -15.13 -5.84 -0.12
CA ALA A 279 -15.70 -6.81 -1.06
C ALA A 279 -16.40 -6.12 -2.25
N GLN A 280 -17.18 -5.06 -1.99
CA GLN A 280 -17.84 -4.29 -3.05
C GLN A 280 -16.84 -3.62 -4.01
N GLU A 281 -15.70 -3.15 -3.51
CA GLU A 281 -14.62 -2.63 -4.35
C GLU A 281 -14.11 -3.70 -5.33
N CYS A 282 -13.92 -4.95 -4.87
CA CYS A 282 -13.55 -6.05 -5.75
C CYS A 282 -14.58 -6.27 -6.86
N HIS A 283 -15.87 -6.28 -6.53
CA HIS A 283 -16.93 -6.38 -7.54
C HIS A 283 -16.88 -5.21 -8.54
N ASN A 284 -16.73 -3.99 -8.05
CA ASN A 284 -16.70 -2.79 -8.91
C ASN A 284 -15.54 -2.81 -9.91
N LEU A 285 -14.37 -3.31 -9.47
CA LEU A 285 -13.16 -3.39 -10.29
C LEU A 285 -13.25 -4.44 -11.42
N PHE A 286 -13.92 -5.57 -11.17
CA PHE A 286 -13.87 -6.73 -12.07
C PHE A 286 -15.22 -7.17 -12.65
N GLN A 287 -16.34 -6.51 -12.34
CA GLN A 287 -17.67 -6.84 -12.90
C GLN A 287 -17.73 -6.86 -14.44
N ASN A 288 -16.84 -6.12 -15.10
CA ASN A 288 -16.77 -6.03 -16.57
C ASN A 288 -15.61 -6.84 -17.16
N GLU A 289 -14.90 -7.64 -16.36
CA GLU A 289 -13.77 -8.45 -16.80
C GLU A 289 -14.22 -9.90 -17.06
N PRO A 290 -14.42 -10.32 -18.32
CA PRO A 290 -15.03 -11.61 -18.65
C PRO A 290 -14.14 -12.82 -18.29
N ASN A 291 -12.86 -12.58 -18.03
CA ASN A 291 -11.86 -13.58 -17.63
C ASN A 291 -11.64 -13.60 -16.11
N VAL A 292 -12.43 -12.85 -15.33
CA VAL A 292 -12.39 -12.85 -13.86
C VAL A 292 -13.74 -13.29 -13.30
N SER A 293 -13.72 -14.33 -12.45
CA SER A 293 -14.88 -14.70 -11.62
C SER A 293 -14.65 -14.30 -10.17
N ILE A 294 -15.74 -14.06 -9.43
CA ILE A 294 -15.71 -13.71 -8.00
C ILE A 294 -16.67 -14.64 -7.24
N GLU A 295 -16.16 -15.26 -6.18
CA GLU A 295 -16.91 -16.00 -5.16
C GLU A 295 -16.72 -15.30 -3.80
N GLU A 296 -17.76 -15.27 -2.98
CA GLU A 296 -17.72 -14.73 -1.63
C GLU A 296 -18.37 -15.71 -0.64
N ILE A 297 -17.72 -15.96 0.49
CA ILE A 297 -18.25 -16.75 1.61
C ILE A 297 -18.35 -15.82 2.82
N VAL A 298 -19.56 -15.60 3.33
CA VAL A 298 -19.87 -14.50 4.28
C VAL A 298 -20.38 -15.03 5.62
N GLY A 299 -19.92 -14.42 6.72
CA GLY A 299 -20.58 -14.53 8.01
C GLY A 299 -20.72 -15.97 8.51
N ASP A 300 -21.94 -16.38 8.84
CA ASP A 300 -22.21 -17.73 9.35
C ASP A 300 -21.94 -18.85 8.34
N GLU A 301 -21.90 -18.56 7.03
CA GLU A 301 -21.50 -19.53 6.02
C GLU A 301 -20.04 -19.98 6.19
N LEU A 302 -19.17 -19.07 6.64
CA LEU A 302 -17.78 -19.40 6.99
C LEU A 302 -17.72 -20.43 8.12
N ARG A 303 -18.56 -20.26 9.15
CA ARG A 303 -18.66 -21.20 10.27
C ARG A 303 -19.18 -22.56 9.78
N GLU A 304 -20.22 -22.57 8.97
CA GLU A 304 -20.85 -23.78 8.46
C GLU A 304 -19.93 -24.59 7.54
N LYS A 305 -19.13 -23.91 6.72
CA LYS A 305 -18.12 -24.53 5.84
C LYS A 305 -16.79 -24.83 6.54
N GLY A 306 -16.65 -24.53 7.84
CA GLY A 306 -15.48 -24.91 8.65
C GLY A 306 -14.31 -23.93 8.65
N TYR A 307 -14.50 -22.70 8.18
CA TYR A 307 -13.51 -21.61 8.22
C TYR A 307 -13.45 -20.95 9.61
N GLY A 308 -13.07 -21.74 10.62
CA GLY A 308 -13.12 -21.30 12.00
C GLY A 308 -12.10 -20.23 12.37
N GLY A 309 -11.00 -20.05 11.63
CA GLY A 309 -10.04 -18.96 11.86
C GLY A 309 -10.66 -17.60 11.54
N ILE A 310 -11.02 -17.38 10.28
CA ILE A 310 -11.60 -16.11 9.81
C ILE A 310 -12.93 -15.79 10.49
N TYR A 311 -13.80 -16.79 10.69
CA TYR A 311 -15.06 -16.60 11.39
C TYR A 311 -14.84 -16.13 12.83
N ASN A 312 -14.00 -16.82 13.62
CA ASN A 312 -13.83 -16.47 15.02
C ASN A 312 -13.11 -15.13 15.22
N VAL A 313 -12.23 -14.74 14.30
CA VAL A 313 -11.62 -13.40 14.31
C VAL A 313 -12.68 -12.31 14.05
N GLY A 314 -13.52 -12.47 13.04
CA GLY A 314 -14.45 -11.41 12.61
C GLY A 314 -15.83 -11.39 13.29
N LYS A 315 -16.28 -12.48 13.93
CA LYS A 315 -17.64 -12.59 14.51
C LYS A 315 -17.99 -11.55 15.58
N GLY A 316 -16.98 -10.86 16.11
CA GLY A 316 -17.14 -9.79 17.10
C GLY A 316 -17.53 -8.43 16.51
N ALA A 317 -17.35 -8.25 15.20
CA ALA A 317 -17.58 -6.99 14.51
C ALA A 317 -19.04 -6.78 14.11
N VAL A 318 -19.37 -5.55 13.70
CA VAL A 318 -20.69 -5.20 13.15
C VAL A 318 -20.85 -5.76 11.74
N GLU A 319 -19.81 -5.61 10.91
CA GLU A 319 -19.77 -6.10 9.54
C GLU A 319 -19.17 -7.51 9.51
N GLU A 320 -19.82 -8.42 8.78
CA GLU A 320 -19.45 -9.84 8.81
C GLU A 320 -18.06 -10.11 8.21
N PRO A 321 -17.34 -11.15 8.70
CA PRO A 321 -16.13 -11.62 8.02
C PRO A 321 -16.46 -12.24 6.67
N ARG A 322 -15.51 -12.17 5.73
CA ARG A 322 -15.67 -12.63 4.35
C ARG A 322 -14.39 -13.26 3.83
N LEU A 323 -14.52 -14.40 3.16
CA LEU A 323 -13.49 -14.88 2.26
C LEU A 323 -13.92 -14.54 0.83
N VAL A 324 -13.22 -13.60 0.20
CA VAL A 324 -13.46 -13.21 -1.20
C VAL A 324 -12.43 -13.89 -2.07
N ILE A 325 -12.87 -14.62 -3.10
CA ILE A 325 -12.03 -15.38 -4.01
C ILE A 325 -12.25 -14.87 -5.43
N LEU A 326 -11.22 -14.28 -6.02
CA LEU A 326 -11.23 -13.88 -7.43
C LEU A 326 -10.39 -14.87 -8.23
N THR A 327 -10.89 -15.35 -9.35
CA THR A 327 -10.13 -16.21 -10.26
C THR A 327 -9.97 -15.52 -11.60
N TYR A 328 -8.72 -15.19 -11.96
CA TYR A 328 -8.34 -14.76 -13.30
C TYR A 328 -7.89 -15.96 -14.12
N ASP A 329 -8.55 -16.20 -15.25
CA ASP A 329 -8.21 -17.29 -16.18
C ASP A 329 -7.99 -16.74 -17.61
N PRO A 330 -6.73 -16.62 -18.08
CA PRO A 330 -6.44 -16.07 -19.40
C PRO A 330 -7.00 -16.94 -20.55
N LYS A 331 -7.23 -18.23 -20.33
CA LYS A 331 -7.73 -19.17 -21.35
C LYS A 331 -9.25 -19.05 -21.55
N SER A 332 -9.97 -18.45 -20.59
CA SER A 332 -11.44 -18.38 -20.60
C SER A 332 -12.03 -17.54 -21.75
N THR A 333 -11.24 -16.69 -22.43
CA THR A 333 -11.71 -15.81 -23.51
C THR A 333 -11.21 -16.24 -24.90
N GLY A 334 -10.57 -17.39 -25.05
CA GLY A 334 -10.08 -17.90 -26.34
C GLY A 334 -8.88 -17.12 -26.94
N ASN A 335 -8.38 -16.11 -26.24
CA ASN A 335 -7.15 -15.39 -26.57
C ASN A 335 -5.92 -16.10 -25.98
N SER A 336 -5.73 -17.38 -26.34
CA SER A 336 -4.40 -17.98 -26.21
C SER A 336 -3.57 -17.43 -27.37
N GLY A 337 -2.93 -16.27 -27.19
CA GLY A 337 -1.71 -16.00 -27.97
C GLY A 337 -0.78 -17.19 -27.78
N GLU A 338 -0.11 -17.64 -28.84
CA GLU A 338 0.79 -18.80 -28.89
C GLU A 338 1.56 -18.96 -27.57
N ALA A 339 0.99 -19.74 -26.65
CA ALA A 339 1.63 -20.12 -25.43
C ALA A 339 2.38 -21.38 -25.83
N ASP A 340 3.71 -21.29 -25.84
CA ASP A 340 4.58 -22.43 -26.11
C ASP A 340 4.11 -23.61 -25.25
N ASP A 341 3.58 -24.64 -25.91
CA ASP A 341 2.92 -25.86 -25.38
C ASP A 341 3.89 -26.79 -24.61
N ASP A 342 5.07 -26.28 -24.25
CA ASP A 342 6.25 -27.06 -23.85
C ASP A 342 6.84 -26.63 -22.49
N SER A 343 6.12 -25.88 -21.65
CA SER A 343 6.61 -25.55 -20.31
C SER A 343 5.79 -26.24 -19.20
N ASP A 344 6.50 -26.84 -18.24
CA ASP A 344 6.02 -27.40 -16.96
C ASP A 344 5.34 -26.33 -16.05
N ASP A 345 4.69 -25.33 -16.64
CA ASP A 345 4.37 -24.02 -16.06
C ASP A 345 2.86 -23.71 -16.17
N GLU A 346 2.04 -24.77 -16.18
CA GLU A 346 0.56 -24.73 -16.17
C GLU A 346 -0.03 -24.51 -14.76
N ASP A 347 0.81 -24.48 -13.73
CA ASP A 347 0.36 -24.32 -12.35
C ASP A 347 -0.17 -22.91 -12.05
N CYS A 348 -1.34 -22.87 -11.42
CA CYS A 348 -1.97 -21.66 -10.93
C CYS A 348 -1.20 -21.08 -9.73
N ILE A 349 -1.17 -19.75 -9.67
CA ILE A 349 -0.66 -19.00 -8.51
C ILE A 349 -1.84 -18.62 -7.61
N ALA A 350 -1.77 -18.98 -6.33
CA ALA A 350 -2.66 -18.49 -5.29
C ALA A 350 -2.02 -17.30 -4.57
N LEU A 351 -2.60 -16.10 -4.73
CA LEU A 351 -2.25 -14.89 -3.98
C LEU A 351 -3.19 -14.76 -2.80
N ILE A 352 -2.68 -14.66 -1.58
CA ILE A 352 -3.48 -14.64 -0.35
C ILE A 352 -3.16 -13.39 0.45
N GLY A 353 -4.18 -12.64 0.86
CA GLY A 353 -4.00 -11.36 1.54
C GLY A 353 -4.65 -11.33 2.91
N LYS A 354 -3.88 -10.93 3.94
CA LYS A 354 -4.45 -10.53 5.25
C LYS A 354 -5.26 -9.25 5.04
N GLY A 355 -6.58 -9.33 5.24
CA GLY A 355 -7.52 -8.24 5.07
C GLY A 355 -8.18 -7.81 6.37
N ILE A 356 -7.39 -7.60 7.44
CA ILE A 356 -7.94 -7.10 8.70
C ILE A 356 -8.24 -5.60 8.54
N VAL A 357 -9.50 -5.26 8.30
CA VAL A 357 -9.90 -3.89 7.94
C VAL A 357 -9.70 -2.89 9.08
N TYR A 358 -9.76 -3.39 10.31
CA TYR A 358 -9.30 -2.68 11.50
C TYR A 358 -8.94 -3.69 12.58
N ASP A 359 -7.85 -3.42 13.30
CA ASP A 359 -7.33 -4.30 14.36
C ASP A 359 -7.29 -3.58 15.71
N THR A 360 -8.25 -3.90 16.57
CA THR A 360 -8.26 -3.42 17.97
C THR A 360 -7.37 -4.28 18.87
N GLY A 361 -6.95 -5.46 18.40
CA GLY A 361 -6.39 -6.57 19.16
C GLY A 361 -7.41 -7.51 19.79
N GLY A 362 -8.71 -7.22 19.64
CA GLY A 362 -9.78 -8.00 20.26
C GLY A 362 -9.76 -7.88 21.78
N LEU A 363 -9.89 -9.00 22.50
CA LEU A 363 -9.82 -9.00 23.96
C LEU A 363 -8.39 -8.80 24.50
N ALA A 364 -7.37 -9.15 23.73
CA ALA A 364 -5.98 -8.74 23.92
C ALA A 364 -5.76 -7.31 23.38
N ILE A 365 -6.54 -6.36 23.92
CA ILE A 365 -6.67 -5.01 23.36
C ILE A 365 -5.32 -4.28 23.25
N LYS A 366 -5.10 -3.66 22.09
CA LYS A 366 -3.92 -2.82 21.86
C LYS A 366 -3.93 -1.59 22.77
N SER A 367 -2.72 -1.13 23.11
CA SER A 367 -2.56 0.16 23.81
C SER A 367 -3.04 1.33 22.96
N LYS A 368 -3.34 2.46 23.60
CA LYS A 368 -3.77 3.71 22.93
C LYS A 368 -2.88 4.10 21.75
N THR A 369 -1.56 4.01 21.91
CA THR A 369 -0.60 4.37 20.85
C THR A 369 -0.37 3.26 19.85
N GLY A 370 -0.58 2.00 20.24
CA GLY A 370 -0.41 0.84 19.37
C GLY A 370 -1.58 0.62 18.39
N MET A 371 -2.77 1.13 18.72
CA MET A 371 -3.96 0.98 17.88
C MET A 371 -4.03 2.01 16.73
N CYS A 372 -3.44 3.20 16.91
CA CYS A 372 -3.40 4.20 15.85
C CYS A 372 -2.63 3.67 14.63
N GLY A 373 -3.27 3.71 13.46
CA GLY A 373 -2.69 3.19 12.22
C GLY A 373 -3.20 1.81 11.82
N MET A 374 -3.90 1.07 12.68
CA MET A 374 -4.38 -0.29 12.39
C MET A 374 -5.44 -0.40 11.29
N LYS A 375 -5.90 0.73 10.74
CA LYS A 375 -6.63 0.74 9.47
C LYS A 375 -5.78 0.25 8.28
N SER A 376 -4.45 0.24 8.42
CA SER A 376 -3.53 -0.32 7.42
C SER A 376 -3.33 -1.83 7.57
N ASP A 377 -4.01 -2.49 8.51
CA ASP A 377 -3.78 -3.92 8.80
C ASP A 377 -4.42 -4.88 7.77
N MET A 378 -5.04 -4.29 6.77
CA MET A 378 -5.52 -4.91 5.54
C MET A 378 -4.56 -4.68 4.35
N GLY A 379 -3.39 -4.10 4.60
CA GLY A 379 -2.40 -3.77 3.57
C GLY A 379 -1.89 -4.99 2.80
N GLY A 380 -1.89 -6.17 3.43
CA GLY A 380 -1.62 -7.45 2.76
C GLY A 380 -2.62 -7.71 1.63
N ALA A 381 -3.91 -7.71 1.95
CA ALA A 381 -5.01 -7.83 0.98
C ALA A 381 -4.98 -6.72 -0.09
N ALA A 382 -4.74 -5.47 0.32
CA ALA A 382 -4.66 -4.34 -0.61
C ALA A 382 -3.55 -4.52 -1.66
N GLY A 383 -2.37 -4.96 -1.23
CA GLY A 383 -1.23 -5.13 -2.13
C GLY A 383 -1.37 -6.32 -3.06
N VAL A 384 -1.88 -7.48 -2.60
CA VAL A 384 -2.14 -8.61 -3.51
C VAL A 384 -3.27 -8.29 -4.50
N LEU A 385 -4.28 -7.51 -4.10
CA LEU A 385 -5.32 -7.01 -5.01
C LEU A 385 -4.74 -6.05 -6.06
N GLY A 386 -3.84 -5.13 -5.67
CA GLY A 386 -3.16 -4.24 -6.61
C GLY A 386 -2.29 -5.00 -7.63
N GLY A 387 -1.59 -6.04 -7.18
CA GLY A 387 -0.82 -6.94 -8.06
C GLY A 387 -1.73 -7.76 -9.00
N PHE A 388 -2.84 -8.28 -8.49
CA PHE A 388 -3.84 -8.98 -9.28
C PHE A 388 -4.48 -8.08 -10.35
N LEU A 389 -4.84 -6.85 -10.00
CA LEU A 389 -5.32 -5.86 -10.97
C LEU A 389 -4.30 -5.63 -12.08
N ALA A 390 -3.03 -5.41 -11.74
CA ALA A 390 -1.98 -5.22 -12.73
C ALA A 390 -1.81 -6.45 -13.64
N ALA A 391 -1.90 -7.66 -13.09
CA ALA A 391 -1.82 -8.91 -13.86
C ALA A 391 -2.99 -9.06 -14.86
N VAL A 392 -4.22 -8.75 -14.43
CA VAL A 392 -5.41 -8.77 -15.30
C VAL A 392 -5.28 -7.72 -16.42
N ARG A 393 -4.89 -6.49 -16.08
CA ARG A 393 -4.70 -5.39 -17.05
C ARG A 393 -3.61 -5.70 -18.09
N LEU A 394 -2.56 -6.38 -17.66
CA LEU A 394 -1.45 -6.82 -18.54
C LEU A 394 -1.72 -8.14 -19.26
N GLN A 395 -2.87 -8.78 -19.00
CA GLN A 395 -3.24 -10.06 -19.57
C GLN A 395 -2.14 -11.13 -19.42
N THR A 396 -1.58 -11.25 -18.20
CA THR A 396 -0.48 -12.20 -17.95
C THR A 396 -0.91 -13.63 -18.29
N PRO A 397 -0.01 -14.49 -18.82
CA PRO A 397 -0.38 -15.80 -19.35
C PRO A 397 -0.74 -16.84 -18.26
N ARG A 398 -0.69 -16.48 -16.97
CA ARG A 398 -0.90 -17.40 -15.85
C ARG A 398 -2.28 -17.24 -15.24
N LYS A 399 -2.89 -18.37 -14.89
CA LYS A 399 -4.08 -18.40 -14.04
C LYS A 399 -3.71 -17.95 -12.63
N ILE A 400 -4.49 -17.02 -12.07
CA ILE A 400 -4.26 -16.50 -10.72
C ILE A 400 -5.54 -16.60 -9.91
N ARG A 401 -5.45 -17.15 -8.69
CA ARG A 401 -6.52 -17.11 -7.69
C ARG A 401 -6.11 -16.16 -6.58
N LEU A 402 -6.88 -15.10 -6.38
CA LEU A 402 -6.70 -14.12 -5.32
C LEU A 402 -7.69 -14.41 -4.19
N LEU A 403 -7.20 -14.71 -2.99
CA LEU A 403 -8.01 -14.94 -1.80
C LEU A 403 -7.78 -13.81 -0.81
N LEU A 404 -8.83 -13.07 -0.48
CA LEU A 404 -8.80 -11.97 0.48
C LEU A 404 -9.50 -12.37 1.77
N CYS A 405 -8.74 -12.42 2.87
CA CYS A 405 -9.26 -12.77 4.18
C CYS A 405 -9.77 -11.51 4.89
N LEU A 406 -11.02 -11.11 4.64
CA LEU A 406 -11.58 -9.87 5.15
C LEU A 406 -12.24 -10.08 6.52
N ALA A 407 -11.75 -9.42 7.56
CA ALA A 407 -12.36 -9.43 8.89
C ALA A 407 -12.04 -8.12 9.62
N GLU A 408 -12.82 -7.78 10.65
CA GLU A 408 -12.45 -6.75 11.62
C GLU A 408 -12.21 -7.44 12.97
N ASN A 409 -11.03 -7.23 13.57
CA ASN A 409 -10.71 -7.78 14.89
C ASN A 409 -11.26 -6.85 15.97
N ALA A 410 -12.56 -6.95 16.21
CA ALA A 410 -13.31 -6.09 17.10
C ALA A 410 -13.39 -6.62 18.54
N ILE A 411 -13.67 -5.72 19.48
CA ILE A 411 -13.97 -6.03 20.88
C ILE A 411 -15.48 -5.99 21.13
N GLY A 412 -16.02 -7.07 21.69
CA GLY A 412 -17.44 -7.18 22.03
C GLY A 412 -17.79 -8.51 22.69
N PRO A 413 -19.06 -8.73 23.06
CA PRO A 413 -19.51 -9.95 23.73
C PRO A 413 -19.29 -11.23 22.91
N LYS A 414 -19.22 -11.10 21.58
CA LYS A 414 -18.99 -12.19 20.63
C LYS A 414 -17.52 -12.41 20.29
N SER A 415 -16.58 -11.56 20.74
CA SER A 415 -15.17 -11.69 20.39
C SER A 415 -14.59 -13.03 20.84
N VAL A 416 -13.65 -13.55 20.05
CA VAL A 416 -12.84 -14.71 20.46
C VAL A 416 -12.06 -14.36 21.73
N ARG A 417 -12.04 -15.30 22.68
CA ARG A 417 -11.36 -15.15 23.96
C ARG A 417 -9.96 -15.73 23.88
N ASN A 418 -9.07 -15.19 24.70
CA ASN A 418 -7.91 -15.98 25.09
C ASN A 418 -8.42 -17.20 25.88
N ASP A 419 -7.85 -18.36 25.61
CA ASP A 419 -8.26 -19.72 26.00
C ASP A 419 -9.37 -20.36 25.16
N ASP A 420 -9.99 -19.66 24.19
CA ASP A 420 -10.89 -20.33 23.23
C ASP A 420 -10.07 -21.32 22.38
N ILE A 421 -10.61 -22.52 22.15
CA ILE A 421 -10.06 -23.49 21.20
C ILE A 421 -10.94 -23.48 19.95
N ILE A 422 -10.36 -23.14 18.82
CA ILE A 422 -11.05 -23.09 17.53
C ILE A 422 -10.54 -24.19 16.60
N THR A 423 -11.40 -24.68 15.71
CA THR A 423 -11.01 -25.58 14.61
C THR A 423 -10.91 -24.77 13.33
N ILE A 424 -9.72 -24.68 12.77
CA ILE A 424 -9.47 -23.98 11.49
C ILE A 424 -9.77 -24.90 10.30
N TYR A 425 -9.87 -24.34 9.09
CA TYR A 425 -10.23 -25.06 7.85
C TYR A 425 -9.31 -26.25 7.54
N SER A 426 -8.07 -26.21 8.02
CA SER A 426 -7.14 -27.34 7.92
C SER A 426 -7.62 -28.60 8.67
N GLY A 427 -8.58 -28.48 9.61
CA GLY A 427 -9.04 -29.52 10.53
C GLY A 427 -8.25 -29.55 11.84
N LYS A 428 -7.16 -28.77 11.95
CA LYS A 428 -6.40 -28.63 13.19
C LYS A 428 -7.13 -27.74 14.18
N THR A 429 -6.93 -28.00 15.47
CA THR A 429 -7.36 -27.12 16.54
C THR A 429 -6.27 -26.10 16.89
N VAL A 430 -6.68 -24.91 17.31
CA VAL A 430 -5.80 -23.82 17.76
C VAL A 430 -6.34 -23.26 19.06
N GLU A 431 -5.55 -23.35 20.12
CA GLU A 431 -5.79 -22.62 21.37
C GLU A 431 -5.36 -21.16 21.18
N ILE A 432 -6.28 -20.23 21.36
CA ILE A 432 -6.02 -18.81 21.23
C ILE A 432 -5.44 -18.31 22.53
N ASN A 433 -4.14 -18.07 22.60
CA ASN A 433 -3.52 -17.43 23.78
C ASN A 433 -3.36 -15.90 23.62
N ASN A 434 -3.60 -15.37 22.42
CA ASN A 434 -3.54 -13.96 22.10
C ASN A 434 -4.44 -13.63 20.91
N SER A 435 -5.55 -12.93 21.13
CA SER A 435 -6.45 -12.47 20.06
C SER A 435 -5.87 -11.38 19.15
N ASP A 436 -4.73 -10.77 19.51
CA ASP A 436 -3.97 -9.82 18.68
C ASP A 436 -2.98 -10.52 17.72
N ALA A 437 -3.03 -11.85 17.69
CA ALA A 437 -2.34 -12.69 16.72
C ALA A 437 -3.33 -13.25 15.68
N GLU A 438 -4.31 -12.46 15.29
CA GLU A 438 -5.45 -12.82 14.45
C GLU A 438 -5.07 -13.09 12.98
N GLY A 439 -4.12 -12.32 12.42
CA GLY A 439 -3.80 -12.36 11.00
C GLY A 439 -3.35 -13.75 10.53
N ARG A 440 -2.61 -14.48 11.37
CA ARG A 440 -2.19 -15.85 11.03
C ARG A 440 -3.35 -16.85 11.03
N LEU A 441 -4.41 -16.60 11.81
CA LEU A 441 -5.60 -17.46 11.87
C LEU A 441 -6.38 -17.33 10.56
N VAL A 442 -6.64 -16.10 10.12
CA VAL A 442 -7.39 -15.85 8.89
C VAL A 442 -6.63 -16.35 7.65
N LEU A 443 -5.31 -16.16 7.61
CA LEU A 443 -4.44 -16.68 6.54
C LEU A 443 -4.39 -18.21 6.54
N SER A 444 -4.37 -18.85 7.72
CA SER A 444 -4.30 -20.32 7.81
C SER A 444 -5.50 -20.99 7.16
N ASP A 445 -6.69 -20.38 7.27
CA ASP A 445 -7.90 -20.85 6.61
C ASP A 445 -7.77 -20.73 5.08
N ALA A 446 -7.35 -19.58 4.57
CA ALA A 446 -7.25 -19.35 3.13
C ALA A 446 -6.12 -20.17 2.47
N VAL A 447 -4.97 -20.32 3.12
CA VAL A 447 -3.88 -21.19 2.65
C VAL A 447 -4.33 -22.64 2.63
N ALA A 448 -5.02 -23.10 3.68
CA ALA A 448 -5.59 -24.45 3.71
C ALA A 448 -6.69 -24.64 2.65
N HIS A 449 -7.49 -23.62 2.38
CA HIS A 449 -8.47 -23.63 1.28
C HIS A 449 -7.78 -23.78 -0.06
N ALA A 450 -6.83 -22.90 -0.37
CA ALA A 450 -6.14 -22.91 -1.66
C ALA A 450 -5.49 -24.26 -1.95
N THR A 451 -4.77 -24.80 -0.97
CA THR A 451 -4.00 -26.05 -1.10
C THR A 451 -4.84 -27.33 -1.06
N LYS A 452 -6.04 -27.31 -0.46
CA LYS A 452 -6.93 -28.49 -0.41
C LYS A 452 -7.97 -28.50 -1.54
N HIS A 453 -8.50 -27.33 -1.89
CA HIS A 453 -9.64 -27.21 -2.78
C HIS A 453 -9.22 -27.07 -4.26
N TYR A 454 -8.04 -26.54 -4.52
CA TYR A 454 -7.53 -26.36 -5.88
C TYR A 454 -6.28 -27.21 -6.09
N SER A 455 -6.42 -28.28 -6.88
CA SER A 455 -5.32 -29.21 -7.20
C SER A 455 -4.31 -28.63 -8.20
N ASP A 456 -4.69 -27.57 -8.91
CA ASP A 456 -3.87 -26.89 -9.92
C ASP A 456 -3.02 -25.75 -9.33
N VAL A 457 -3.01 -25.54 -8.01
CA VAL A 457 -2.17 -24.50 -7.37
C VAL A 457 -0.77 -25.04 -7.13
N GLY A 458 0.22 -24.55 -7.89
CA GLY A 458 1.64 -24.89 -7.70
C GLY A 458 2.45 -23.87 -6.91
N LEU A 459 1.93 -22.65 -6.73
CA LEU A 459 2.57 -21.61 -5.93
C LEU A 459 1.55 -20.87 -5.05
N VAL A 460 1.85 -20.79 -3.75
CA VAL A 460 1.10 -19.96 -2.80
C VAL A 460 1.99 -18.81 -2.35
N VAL A 461 1.47 -17.59 -2.46
CA VAL A 461 2.10 -16.37 -1.93
C VAL A 461 1.10 -15.70 -1.00
N ASP A 462 1.35 -15.74 0.31
CA ASP A 462 0.60 -14.96 1.28
C ASP A 462 1.34 -13.67 1.67
N MET A 463 0.58 -12.58 1.81
CA MET A 463 1.11 -11.27 2.18
C MET A 463 0.31 -10.65 3.33
N ALA A 464 1.03 -10.12 4.33
CA ALA A 464 0.41 -9.60 5.53
C ALA A 464 1.25 -8.55 6.27
N THR A 465 0.55 -7.57 6.85
CA THR A 465 1.05 -6.69 7.92
C THR A 465 1.04 -7.44 9.26
N LEU A 466 1.87 -8.48 9.38
CA LEU A 466 1.64 -9.51 10.40
C LEU A 466 2.24 -9.21 11.78
N THR A 467 3.44 -8.62 11.85
CA THR A 467 4.15 -8.49 13.13
C THR A 467 4.95 -7.19 13.22
N GLY A 468 4.98 -6.58 14.41
CA GLY A 468 5.95 -5.52 14.71
C GLY A 468 7.40 -6.00 14.70
N ALA A 469 7.64 -7.31 14.88
CA ALA A 469 8.97 -7.91 14.86
C ALA A 469 9.63 -7.84 13.47
N GLN A 470 8.84 -7.81 12.38
CA GLN A 470 9.37 -7.62 11.03
C GLN A 470 10.19 -6.33 10.93
N LEU A 471 9.71 -5.22 11.50
CA LEU A 471 10.41 -3.94 11.49
C LEU A 471 11.76 -3.99 12.20
N ILE A 472 11.87 -4.81 13.25
CA ILE A 472 13.12 -5.02 13.99
C ILE A 472 14.10 -5.85 13.14
N ALA A 473 13.59 -6.86 12.42
CA ALA A 473 14.42 -7.80 11.67
C ALA A 473 14.92 -7.23 10.33
N THR A 474 14.05 -6.65 9.52
CA THR A 474 14.37 -6.22 8.13
C THR A 474 14.17 -4.72 7.89
N GLY A 475 13.73 -3.97 8.90
CA GLY A 475 13.53 -2.52 8.79
C GLY A 475 12.23 -2.12 8.10
N LYS A 476 12.13 -0.84 7.70
CA LYS A 476 10.89 -0.25 7.17
C LYS A 476 10.71 -0.42 5.66
N THR A 477 11.79 -0.68 4.93
CA THR A 477 11.79 -0.68 3.45
C THR A 477 11.80 -2.10 2.89
N HIS A 478 12.21 -3.09 3.67
CA HIS A 478 12.27 -4.49 3.23
C HIS A 478 11.21 -5.33 3.93
N ALA A 479 10.31 -5.92 3.15
CA ALA A 479 9.43 -6.96 3.65
C ALA A 479 10.25 -8.19 4.07
N GLY A 480 9.87 -8.83 5.19
CA GLY A 480 10.45 -10.10 5.61
C GLY A 480 9.83 -11.24 4.83
N ILE A 481 10.63 -12.02 4.11
CA ILE A 481 10.17 -13.18 3.34
C ILE A 481 10.51 -14.46 4.08
N LEU A 482 9.53 -15.35 4.21
CA LEU A 482 9.71 -16.72 4.67
C LEU A 482 9.35 -17.66 3.53
N ALA A 483 10.32 -18.40 3.00
CA ALA A 483 10.10 -19.33 1.89
C ALA A 483 10.56 -20.74 2.27
N ASN A 484 9.81 -21.74 1.84
CA ASN A 484 10.12 -23.14 2.12
C ASN A 484 11.20 -23.73 1.21
N THR A 485 11.62 -23.01 0.17
CA THR A 485 12.74 -23.37 -0.70
C THR A 485 13.63 -22.16 -0.95
N LEU A 486 14.92 -22.42 -1.14
CA LEU A 486 15.90 -21.38 -1.48
C LEU A 486 15.62 -20.73 -2.84
N GLU A 487 15.01 -21.47 -3.77
CA GLU A 487 14.63 -20.94 -5.08
C GLU A 487 13.54 -19.87 -4.95
N LEU A 488 12.46 -20.17 -4.22
CA LEU A 488 11.36 -19.21 -4.00
C LEU A 488 11.83 -17.99 -3.24
N GLU A 489 12.72 -18.17 -2.25
CA GLU A 489 13.36 -17.06 -1.54
C GLU A 489 14.09 -16.12 -2.51
N ARG A 490 14.95 -16.68 -3.36
CA ARG A 490 15.71 -15.90 -4.35
C ARG A 490 14.80 -15.21 -5.36
N ARG A 491 13.76 -15.90 -5.83
CA ARG A 491 12.75 -15.34 -6.74
C ARG A 491 12.02 -14.14 -6.12
N ALA A 492 11.65 -14.23 -4.84
CA ALA A 492 11.00 -13.12 -4.13
C ALA A 492 11.94 -11.92 -3.94
N VAL A 493 13.21 -12.16 -3.60
CA VAL A 493 14.22 -11.10 -3.48
C VAL A 493 14.49 -10.44 -4.83
N ASP A 494 14.64 -11.21 -5.90
CA ASP A 494 14.82 -10.68 -7.26
C ASP A 494 13.62 -9.86 -7.71
N ALA A 495 12.39 -10.37 -7.51
CA ALA A 495 11.16 -9.65 -7.80
C ALA A 495 11.09 -8.32 -7.05
N GLY A 496 11.45 -8.29 -5.76
CA GLY A 496 11.49 -7.07 -4.97
C GLY A 496 12.56 -6.07 -5.44
N LEU A 497 13.73 -6.55 -5.85
CA LEU A 497 14.78 -5.71 -6.45
C LEU A 497 14.34 -5.11 -7.78
N ARG A 498 13.62 -5.88 -8.61
CA ARG A 498 13.13 -5.43 -9.92
C ARG A 498 11.94 -4.49 -9.81
N SER A 499 11.05 -4.69 -8.84
CA SER A 499 9.86 -3.84 -8.65
C SER A 499 10.14 -2.57 -7.84
N GLY A 500 11.14 -2.62 -6.96
CA GLY A 500 11.41 -1.58 -5.97
C GLY A 500 10.68 -1.80 -4.64
N ASP A 501 9.81 -2.81 -4.56
CA ASP A 501 9.15 -3.26 -3.33
C ASP A 501 10.02 -4.34 -2.69
N LEU A 502 11.03 -3.88 -1.96
CA LEU A 502 12.16 -4.69 -1.54
C LEU A 502 11.78 -5.78 -0.53
N CYS A 503 12.49 -6.91 -0.62
CA CYS A 503 12.32 -8.07 0.24
C CYS A 503 13.67 -8.49 0.83
N TYR A 504 13.66 -9.06 2.04
CA TYR A 504 14.83 -9.68 2.64
C TYR A 504 14.43 -10.97 3.37
N PRO A 505 15.22 -12.06 3.24
CA PRO A 505 14.85 -13.35 3.80
C PRO A 505 14.95 -13.39 5.32
N LEU A 506 13.98 -14.07 5.94
CA LEU A 506 13.97 -14.47 7.34
C LEU A 506 14.39 -15.94 7.45
N VAL A 507 14.75 -16.38 8.66
CA VAL A 507 15.17 -17.76 8.90
C VAL A 507 13.99 -18.72 8.72
N TYR A 508 14.05 -19.58 7.70
CA TYR A 508 13.17 -20.73 7.55
C TYR A 508 13.83 -21.97 8.16
N ALA A 509 13.45 -22.31 9.39
CA ALA A 509 13.89 -23.51 10.10
C ALA A 509 12.74 -24.07 10.96
N PRO A 510 11.71 -24.69 10.35
CA PRO A 510 10.51 -25.15 11.06
C PRO A 510 10.78 -26.03 12.28
N GLU A 511 11.86 -26.80 12.27
CA GLU A 511 12.32 -27.66 13.35
C GLU A 511 12.89 -26.91 14.56
N LEU A 512 13.36 -25.67 14.37
CA LEU A 512 13.90 -24.79 15.42
C LEU A 512 12.87 -23.78 15.93
N LEU A 513 11.86 -23.46 15.12
CA LEU A 513 10.77 -22.59 15.55
C LEU A 513 10.04 -23.25 16.73
N LYS A 514 9.90 -22.51 17.83
CA LYS A 514 9.26 -22.99 19.06
C LYS A 514 7.90 -23.58 18.69
N LYS A 515 7.75 -24.90 18.89
CA LYS A 515 6.42 -25.52 18.82
C LYS A 515 5.52 -24.73 19.78
N VAL A 516 4.44 -24.17 19.25
CA VAL A 516 3.37 -23.63 20.08
C VAL A 516 2.71 -24.86 20.71
N CYS A 517 3.25 -25.32 21.84
CA CYS A 517 2.63 -26.38 22.60
C CYS A 517 1.35 -25.81 23.21
N SER A 518 0.19 -26.35 22.83
CA SER A 518 -1.05 -26.16 23.57
C SER A 518 -0.97 -26.91 24.89
N ALA A 519 -1.58 -26.37 25.94
CA ALA A 519 -1.57 -26.97 27.28
C ALA A 519 -2.41 -28.25 27.37
#